data_AF-A0A970XBP6-F1
#
_entry.id   AF-A0A970XBP6-F1
#
_cell.length_a   1.000
_cell.length_b   1.000
_cell.length_c   1.000
_cell.angle_alpha   90.00
_cell.angle_beta   90.00
_cell.angle_gamma   90.00
#
_symmetry.space_group_name_H-M   'P 1'
#
loop_
_entity.id
_entity.type
_entity.pdbx_description
1 polymer ?
#
loop_
_entity_poly.entity_id
_entity_poly.type
_entity_poly.pdbx_seq_one_letter_code
_entity_poly.pdbx_strand_id
1 'polypeptide(L)'
;MEDLRLYPTRESQCYIENAVSVRAKSAKLLYVTIDVEEITFNRGYYTVSLRYFYKIKGEAFSLVNRPAEISGLAIFDKNVMLFGSEGSAKVFTSAVAASDLTSSTLASSNLPIGVVEAVDPIILGMKLVDVCDHHHRGDSCVYEIPGYISECFPCELLFDKTDRRVLVTLGQFSIVKLERNTQLLIPSYDYCLPDKECIGAGEDDPCKLFSRIHFPVDEFFPPDTLECPEGYRDTKTNAN
;
A
#
# COMPACT_ATOMS: atom_id res chain seq x y z
N MET A 1 -8.67 -13.97 -4.59
CA MET A 1 -10.03 -13.41 -4.78
C MET A 1 -10.70 -14.26 -5.82
N GLU A 2 -11.85 -14.84 -5.48
CA GLU A 2 -12.51 -15.84 -6.31
C GLU A 2 -13.73 -15.24 -6.99
N ASP A 3 -14.01 -15.71 -8.21
CA ASP A 3 -15.25 -15.43 -8.94
C ASP A 3 -15.61 -13.95 -9.09
N LEU A 4 -14.59 -13.10 -9.32
CA LEU A 4 -14.82 -11.68 -9.63
C LEU A 4 -15.53 -11.54 -10.96
N ARG A 5 -16.61 -10.76 -10.98
CA ARG A 5 -17.34 -10.45 -12.21
C ARG A 5 -16.47 -9.60 -13.14
N LEU A 6 -16.37 -10.03 -14.40
CA LEU A 6 -15.86 -9.22 -15.49
C LEU A 6 -17.00 -8.35 -16.03
N TYR A 7 -16.79 -7.04 -16.04
CA TYR A 7 -17.60 -6.04 -16.74
C TYR A 7 -16.97 -5.80 -18.11
N PRO A 8 -17.47 -6.43 -19.18
CA PRO A 8 -16.82 -6.39 -20.47
C PRO A 8 -17.01 -5.04 -21.15
N THR A 9 -16.12 -4.75 -22.08
CA THR A 9 -16.36 -3.68 -23.05
C THR A 9 -17.55 -4.04 -23.96
N ARG A 10 -18.23 -3.03 -24.50
CA ARG A 10 -19.39 -3.20 -25.39
C ARG A 10 -19.12 -4.16 -26.54
N GLU A 11 -17.93 -4.08 -27.15
CA GLU A 11 -17.52 -5.00 -28.22
C GLU A 11 -17.26 -6.42 -27.70
N SER A 12 -16.69 -6.58 -26.51
CA SER A 12 -16.41 -7.90 -25.95
C SER A 12 -17.68 -8.67 -25.57
N GLN A 13 -18.75 -7.95 -25.22
CA GLN A 13 -20.01 -8.56 -24.79
C GLN A 13 -20.64 -9.45 -25.87
N CYS A 14 -20.63 -9.02 -27.14
CA CYS A 14 -21.22 -9.81 -28.23
C CYS A 14 -20.46 -11.14 -28.45
N TYR A 15 -19.15 -11.16 -28.21
CA TYR A 15 -18.35 -12.38 -28.27
C TYR A 15 -18.62 -13.31 -27.08
N ILE A 16 -18.82 -12.75 -25.88
CA ILE A 16 -19.12 -13.51 -24.66
C ILE A 16 -20.48 -14.20 -24.77
N GLU A 17 -21.50 -13.52 -25.32
CA GLU A 17 -22.84 -14.09 -25.49
C GLU A 17 -22.85 -15.34 -26.37
N ASN A 18 -22.01 -15.36 -27.41
CA ASN A 18 -21.91 -16.47 -28.36
C ASN A 18 -20.79 -17.47 -28.02
N ALA A 19 -20.10 -17.29 -26.90
CA ALA A 19 -18.98 -18.14 -26.50
C ALA A 19 -19.46 -19.51 -25.98
N VAL A 20 -18.64 -20.53 -26.25
CA VAL A 20 -18.71 -21.86 -25.61
C VAL A 20 -17.70 -21.96 -24.47
N SER A 21 -16.54 -21.31 -24.62
CA SER A 21 -15.52 -21.26 -23.58
C SER A 21 -14.73 -19.96 -23.65
N VAL A 22 -14.05 -19.65 -22.56
CA VAL A 22 -13.18 -18.48 -22.43
C VAL A 22 -11.81 -18.91 -21.91
N ARG A 23 -10.75 -18.23 -22.35
CA ARG A 23 -9.39 -18.44 -21.86
C ARG A 23 -8.77 -17.12 -21.42
N ALA A 24 -8.18 -17.12 -20.24
CA ALA A 24 -7.45 -15.97 -19.72
C ALA A 24 -6.17 -15.69 -20.52
N LYS A 25 -5.82 -14.41 -20.70
CA LYS A 25 -4.59 -13.97 -21.37
C LYS A 25 -3.71 -13.14 -20.44
N SER A 26 -4.27 -12.09 -19.82
CA SER A 26 -3.52 -11.21 -18.92
C SER A 26 -4.43 -10.46 -17.97
N ALA A 27 -3.95 -10.15 -16.77
CA ALA A 27 -4.58 -9.24 -15.84
C ALA A 27 -3.59 -8.13 -15.48
N LYS A 28 -4.09 -6.90 -15.40
CA LYS A 28 -3.29 -5.73 -15.02
C LYS A 28 -4.01 -4.96 -13.92
N LEU A 29 -3.30 -4.60 -12.85
CA LEU A 29 -3.80 -3.68 -11.83
C LEU A 29 -3.73 -2.25 -12.39
N LEU A 30 -4.88 -1.59 -12.52
CA LEU A 30 -4.97 -0.22 -13.01
C LEU A 30 -4.74 0.79 -11.89
N TYR A 31 -5.46 0.61 -10.79
CA TYR A 31 -5.44 1.53 -9.65
C TYR A 31 -6.01 0.87 -8.40
N VAL A 32 -5.67 1.43 -7.24
CA VAL A 32 -6.28 1.10 -5.96
C VAL A 32 -6.76 2.38 -5.28
N THR A 33 -8.06 2.51 -5.07
CA THR A 33 -8.58 3.58 -4.19
C THR A 33 -8.35 3.16 -2.74
N ILE A 34 -7.88 4.11 -1.93
CA ILE A 34 -7.59 3.91 -0.51
C ILE A 34 -8.40 4.96 0.25
N ASP A 35 -9.19 4.51 1.21
CA ASP A 35 -9.92 5.37 2.13
C ASP A 35 -9.60 4.93 3.57
N VAL A 36 -9.28 5.89 4.44
CA VAL A 36 -8.82 5.64 5.80
C VAL A 36 -9.77 6.34 6.76
N GLU A 37 -10.37 5.56 7.66
CA GLU A 37 -11.32 6.06 8.66
C GLU A 37 -10.90 5.62 10.06
N GLU A 38 -11.04 6.51 11.05
CA GLU A 38 -10.77 6.20 12.45
C GLU A 38 -11.90 5.39 13.09
N ILE A 39 -11.55 4.42 13.94
CA ILE A 39 -12.52 3.59 14.64
C ILE A 39 -12.82 4.21 16.02
N THR A 40 -14.10 4.46 16.30
CA THR A 40 -14.55 5.17 17.51
C THR A 40 -14.25 4.46 18.83
N PHE A 41 -14.20 3.13 18.84
CA PHE A 41 -14.06 2.33 20.06
C PHE A 41 -12.63 1.85 20.35
N ASN A 42 -11.73 1.87 19.35
CA ASN A 42 -10.36 1.37 19.46
C ASN A 42 -9.38 2.45 19.03
N ARG A 43 -8.96 3.29 19.99
CA ARG A 43 -8.04 4.39 19.73
C ARG A 43 -6.76 3.91 19.04
N GLY A 44 -6.34 4.67 18.03
CA GLY A 44 -5.16 4.37 17.22
C GLY A 44 -5.35 3.26 16.19
N TYR A 45 -6.52 2.63 16.10
CA TYR A 45 -6.87 1.72 15.01
C TYR A 45 -7.72 2.43 13.96
N TYR A 46 -7.44 2.11 12.70
CA TYR A 46 -8.09 2.69 11.54
C TYR A 46 -8.60 1.57 10.63
N THR A 47 -9.77 1.79 10.04
CA THR A 47 -10.28 0.99 8.93
C THR A 47 -9.68 1.55 7.65
N VAL A 48 -9.07 0.67 6.85
CA VAL A 48 -8.57 1.01 5.52
C VAL A 48 -9.41 0.25 4.49
N SER A 49 -10.24 1.00 3.77
CA SER A 49 -11.11 0.50 2.71
C SER A 49 -10.37 0.62 1.37
N LEU A 50 -10.16 -0.51 0.72
CA LEU A 50 -9.41 -0.61 -0.54
C LEU A 50 -10.33 -1.05 -1.66
N ARG A 51 -10.25 -0.38 -2.81
CA ARG A 51 -10.92 -0.79 -4.04
C ARG A 51 -9.92 -0.97 -5.16
N TYR A 52 -9.74 -2.21 -5.60
CA TYR A 52 -8.84 -2.58 -6.68
C TYR A 52 -9.58 -2.58 -8.02
N PHE A 53 -8.98 -1.96 -9.03
CA PHE A 53 -9.49 -1.95 -10.41
C PHE A 53 -8.55 -2.74 -11.31
N TYR A 54 -9.07 -3.78 -11.95
CA TYR A 54 -8.28 -4.68 -12.80
C TYR A 54 -8.75 -4.63 -14.25
N LYS A 55 -7.80 -4.47 -15.17
CA LYS A 55 -8.05 -4.72 -16.59
C LYS A 55 -7.74 -6.17 -16.91
N ILE A 56 -8.76 -6.92 -17.30
CA ILE A 56 -8.60 -8.32 -17.70
C ILE A 56 -8.70 -8.41 -19.22
N LYS A 57 -7.87 -9.28 -19.80
CA LYS A 57 -7.95 -9.72 -21.19
C LYS A 57 -8.02 -11.24 -21.26
N GLY A 58 -8.78 -11.73 -22.22
CA GLY A 58 -8.91 -13.14 -22.53
C GLY A 58 -9.32 -13.35 -23.98
N GLU A 59 -9.62 -14.59 -24.32
CA GLU A 59 -10.13 -15.00 -25.62
C GLU A 59 -11.44 -15.75 -25.43
N ALA A 60 -12.45 -15.40 -26.22
CA ALA A 60 -13.73 -16.09 -26.29
C ALA A 60 -13.74 -17.02 -27.52
N PHE A 61 -14.10 -18.29 -27.29
CA PHE A 61 -14.17 -19.32 -28.33
C PHE A 61 -15.63 -19.60 -28.65
N SER A 62 -16.00 -19.47 -29.92
CA SER A 62 -17.32 -19.83 -30.43
C SER A 62 -17.22 -21.03 -31.37
N LEU A 63 -18.35 -21.67 -31.71
CA LEU A 63 -18.36 -22.82 -32.62
C LEU A 63 -18.13 -22.44 -34.08
N VAL A 64 -18.48 -21.20 -34.45
CA VAL A 64 -18.57 -20.77 -35.86
C VAL A 64 -17.46 -19.78 -36.22
N ASN A 65 -17.11 -18.90 -35.29
CA ASN A 65 -16.14 -17.83 -35.52
C ASN A 65 -14.78 -18.15 -34.90
N ARG A 66 -13.73 -17.53 -35.45
CA ARG A 66 -12.39 -17.57 -34.87
C ARG A 66 -12.41 -17.01 -33.43
N PRO A 67 -11.47 -17.44 -32.57
CA PRO A 67 -11.35 -16.89 -31.22
C PRO A 67 -11.23 -15.37 -31.26
N ALA A 68 -12.05 -14.69 -30.46
CA ALA A 68 -12.07 -13.23 -30.39
C ALA A 68 -11.45 -12.77 -29.07
N GLU A 69 -10.60 -11.74 -29.12
CA GLU A 69 -10.05 -11.13 -27.90
C GLU A 69 -11.17 -10.39 -27.15
N ILE A 70 -11.29 -10.65 -25.86
CA ILE A 70 -12.23 -9.97 -24.97
C ILE A 70 -11.46 -9.19 -23.91
N SER A 71 -12.00 -8.05 -23.51
CA SER A 71 -11.47 -7.23 -22.42
C SER A 71 -12.58 -6.65 -21.56
N GLY A 72 -12.29 -6.50 -20.28
CA GLY A 72 -13.22 -5.92 -19.33
C GLY A 72 -12.56 -5.53 -18.01
N LEU A 73 -13.34 -4.84 -17.19
CA LEU A 73 -12.99 -4.41 -15.85
C LEU A 73 -13.42 -5.47 -14.83
N ALA A 74 -12.56 -5.78 -13.86
CA ALA A 74 -12.95 -6.50 -12.65
C ALA A 74 -12.64 -5.61 -11.44
N ILE A 75 -13.51 -5.63 -10.43
CA ILE A 75 -13.40 -4.77 -9.25
C ILE A 75 -13.41 -5.65 -8.01
N PHE A 76 -12.57 -5.31 -7.04
CA PHE A 76 -12.55 -6.00 -5.75
C PHE A 76 -12.40 -5.01 -4.61
N ASP A 77 -13.29 -5.12 -3.63
CA ASP A 77 -13.25 -4.32 -2.41
C ASP A 77 -12.67 -5.15 -1.26
N LYS A 78 -11.74 -4.56 -0.49
CA LYS A 78 -11.09 -5.17 0.66
C LYS A 78 -11.00 -4.17 1.80
N ASN A 79 -11.54 -4.54 2.95
CA ASN A 79 -11.39 -3.75 4.17
C ASN A 79 -10.40 -4.42 5.11
N VAL A 80 -9.47 -3.65 5.66
CA VAL A 80 -8.52 -4.11 6.69
C VAL A 80 -8.52 -3.16 7.87
N MET A 81 -8.19 -3.67 9.05
CA MET A 81 -7.98 -2.85 10.25
C MET A 81 -6.50 -2.83 10.58
N LEU A 82 -5.92 -1.63 10.70
CA LEU A 82 -4.50 -1.44 10.99
C LEU A 82 -4.33 -0.47 12.15
N PHE A 83 -3.30 -0.70 12.96
CA PHE A 83 -2.90 0.25 13.99
C PHE A 83 -2.03 1.34 13.37
N GLY A 84 -2.46 2.60 13.48
CA GLY A 84 -1.81 3.78 12.90
C GLY A 84 -1.31 4.79 13.94
N SER A 85 -1.17 4.35 15.20
CA SER A 85 -0.82 5.16 16.37
C SER A 85 -1.92 6.14 16.83
N GLU A 86 -1.81 6.61 18.07
CA GLU A 86 -2.68 7.65 18.63
C GLU A 86 -2.06 9.02 18.36
N GLY A 87 -2.72 9.86 17.56
CA GLY A 87 -2.30 11.23 17.36
C GLY A 87 -3.22 12.21 18.05
N SER A 88 -2.70 12.93 19.05
CA SER A 88 -3.40 14.03 19.72
C SER A 88 -3.09 15.41 19.13
N ALA A 89 -2.11 15.51 18.23
CA ALA A 89 -1.66 16.76 17.64
C ALA A 89 -2.49 17.14 16.39
N LYS A 90 -2.84 18.42 16.25
CA LYS A 90 -3.40 18.95 14.99
C LYS A 90 -2.26 19.31 14.04
N VAL A 91 -2.25 18.73 12.86
CA VAL A 91 -1.22 18.98 11.85
C VAL A 91 -1.81 19.89 10.76
N PHE A 92 -1.08 20.95 10.42
CA PHE A 92 -1.43 21.88 9.35
C PHE A 92 -0.32 21.85 8.31
N THR A 93 -0.67 21.71 7.03
CA THR A 93 0.29 21.60 5.92
C THR A 93 0.04 22.72 4.90
N SER A 94 1.11 23.21 4.28
CA SER A 94 1.03 24.16 3.16
C SER A 94 0.67 23.48 1.83
N ALA A 95 0.57 22.15 1.79
CA ALA A 95 0.27 21.38 0.58
C ALA A 95 -1.19 21.48 0.13
N VAL A 96 -2.12 21.90 1.02
CA VAL A 96 -3.54 22.04 0.70
C VAL A 96 -3.86 23.53 0.56
N ALA A 97 -4.29 23.95 -0.63
CA ALA A 97 -4.72 25.32 -0.86
C ALA A 97 -5.99 25.63 -0.06
N ALA A 98 -6.12 26.87 0.43
CA ALA A 98 -7.26 27.26 1.25
C ALA A 98 -8.62 27.13 0.53
N SER A 99 -8.62 27.19 -0.81
CA SER A 99 -9.81 26.97 -1.66
C SER A 99 -10.33 25.54 -1.64
N ASP A 100 -9.46 24.58 -1.31
CA ASP A 100 -9.73 23.15 -1.39
C ASP A 100 -10.04 22.57 0.00
N LEU A 101 -10.06 23.43 1.03
CA LEU A 101 -10.40 23.07 2.40
C LEU A 101 -11.91 22.84 2.53
N THR A 102 -12.28 21.57 2.59
CA THR A 102 -13.62 21.12 2.96
C THR A 102 -13.67 20.70 4.43
N SER A 103 -14.87 20.57 5.00
CA SER A 103 -15.05 20.00 6.34
C SER A 103 -14.40 18.62 6.50
N SER A 104 -14.34 17.81 5.43
CA SER A 104 -13.66 16.51 5.43
C SER A 104 -12.13 16.62 5.45
N THR A 105 -11.53 17.62 4.79
CA THR A 105 -10.07 17.87 4.89
C THR A 105 -9.65 18.30 6.30
N LEU A 106 -10.48 19.07 7.00
CA LEU A 106 -10.24 19.45 8.41
C LEU A 106 -10.30 18.23 9.34
N ALA A 107 -11.28 17.34 9.14
CA ALA A 107 -11.46 16.12 9.92
C ALA A 107 -10.35 15.08 9.66
N SER A 108 -9.75 15.07 8.47
CA SER A 108 -8.69 14.12 8.08
C SER A 108 -7.26 14.62 8.34
N SER A 109 -7.09 15.84 8.85
CA SER A 109 -5.79 16.50 9.04
C SER A 109 -4.76 15.71 9.85
N ASN A 110 -5.21 14.74 10.65
CA ASN A 110 -4.36 13.91 11.49
C ASN A 110 -4.60 12.41 11.29
N LEU A 111 -5.19 11.99 10.18
CA LEU A 111 -5.26 10.58 9.83
C LEU A 111 -3.88 10.10 9.36
N PRO A 112 -3.47 8.86 9.69
CA PRO A 112 -2.29 8.27 9.07
C PRO A 112 -2.50 8.10 7.57
N ILE A 113 -1.41 8.15 6.82
CA ILE A 113 -1.42 7.98 5.37
C ILE A 113 -1.51 6.48 5.07
N GLY A 114 -2.56 6.07 4.36
CA GLY A 114 -2.70 4.71 3.84
C GLY A 114 -1.85 4.50 2.59
N VAL A 115 -0.97 3.50 2.63
CA VAL A 115 -0.11 3.14 1.49
C VAL A 115 -0.36 1.69 1.10
N VAL A 116 -0.57 1.45 -0.19
CA VAL A 116 -0.69 0.11 -0.77
C VAL A 116 0.41 -0.10 -1.80
N GLU A 117 1.27 -1.08 -1.53
CA GLU A 117 2.28 -1.56 -2.47
C GLU A 117 1.77 -2.85 -3.10
N ALA A 118 1.58 -2.87 -4.43
CA ALA A 118 0.98 -3.99 -5.13
C ALA A 118 1.65 -4.26 -6.48
N VAL A 119 1.57 -5.52 -6.93
CA VAL A 119 2.03 -5.97 -8.25
C VAL A 119 0.84 -6.36 -9.13
N ASP A 120 1.06 -6.54 -10.44
CA ASP A 120 0.02 -7.10 -11.32
C ASP A 120 -0.43 -8.49 -10.82
N PRO A 121 -1.74 -8.79 -10.80
CA PRO A 121 -2.26 -10.05 -10.28
C PRO A 121 -2.00 -11.22 -11.22
N ILE A 122 -1.95 -12.42 -10.65
CA ILE A 122 -1.89 -13.67 -11.41
C ILE A 122 -3.32 -14.17 -11.65
N ILE A 123 -3.67 -14.49 -12.89
CA ILE A 123 -4.96 -15.14 -13.17
C ILE A 123 -4.87 -16.62 -12.78
N LEU A 124 -5.71 -17.03 -11.84
CA LEU A 124 -5.80 -18.41 -11.37
C LEU A 124 -6.94 -19.18 -12.03
N GLY A 125 -7.96 -18.48 -12.52
CA GLY A 125 -9.09 -19.08 -13.21
C GLY A 125 -9.91 -18.05 -13.99
N MET A 126 -10.53 -18.50 -15.07
CA MET A 126 -11.52 -17.73 -15.83
C MET A 126 -12.59 -18.70 -16.33
N LYS A 127 -13.85 -18.40 -16.08
CA LYS A 127 -14.98 -19.27 -16.45
C LYS A 127 -16.15 -18.47 -17.00
N LEU A 128 -16.85 -19.07 -17.97
CA LEU A 128 -18.10 -18.56 -18.52
C LEU A 128 -19.26 -19.17 -17.72
N VAL A 129 -20.23 -18.35 -17.34
CA VAL A 129 -21.38 -18.75 -16.51
C VAL A 129 -22.66 -18.19 -17.12
N ASP A 130 -23.67 -19.06 -17.26
CA ASP A 130 -25.05 -18.68 -17.55
C ASP A 130 -25.77 -18.33 -16.22
N VAL A 131 -26.39 -17.17 -16.18
CA VAL A 131 -27.08 -16.62 -15.01
C VAL A 131 -28.55 -16.97 -15.14
N CYS A 132 -29.09 -17.73 -14.19
CA CYS A 132 -30.53 -17.99 -14.18
C CYS A 132 -31.32 -16.87 -13.51
N ASP A 133 -32.61 -16.75 -13.84
CA ASP A 133 -33.51 -15.68 -13.41
C ASP A 133 -33.54 -15.44 -11.89
N HIS A 134 -33.31 -16.50 -11.09
CA HIS A 134 -33.29 -16.42 -9.63
C HIS A 134 -32.08 -15.66 -9.07
N HIS A 135 -30.96 -15.56 -9.80
CA HIS A 135 -29.74 -14.88 -9.39
C HIS A 135 -29.65 -13.40 -9.83
N HIS A 136 -30.64 -12.89 -10.57
CA HIS A 136 -30.71 -11.45 -10.90
C HIS A 136 -31.16 -10.56 -9.72
N ARG A 137 -31.63 -11.16 -8.63
CA ARG A 137 -32.07 -10.47 -7.40
C ARG A 137 -30.90 -10.30 -6.42
N GLY A 138 -30.07 -9.29 -6.66
CA GLY A 138 -29.07 -8.86 -5.67
C GLY A 138 -27.84 -8.19 -6.27
N ASP A 139 -27.55 -8.45 -7.54
CA ASP A 139 -26.33 -7.99 -8.19
C ASP A 139 -26.55 -6.65 -8.93
N SER A 140 -26.91 -5.63 -8.16
CA SER A 140 -26.99 -4.23 -8.62
C SER A 140 -25.87 -3.42 -7.98
N CYS A 141 -24.64 -3.87 -8.12
CA CYS A 141 -23.49 -3.04 -7.78
C CYS A 141 -23.31 -2.03 -8.92
N VAL A 142 -23.94 -0.86 -8.78
CA VAL A 142 -23.62 0.30 -9.61
C VAL A 142 -22.30 0.85 -9.07
N TYR A 143 -21.20 0.47 -9.70
CA TYR A 143 -19.92 1.08 -9.41
C TYR A 143 -19.86 2.44 -10.09
N GLU A 144 -19.65 3.49 -9.32
CA GLU A 144 -19.21 4.77 -9.90
C GLU A 144 -17.74 4.60 -10.30
N ILE A 145 -17.50 4.46 -11.60
CA ILE A 145 -16.16 4.26 -12.15
C ILE A 145 -15.53 5.63 -12.42
N PRO A 146 -14.38 5.95 -11.80
CA PRO A 146 -13.68 7.19 -12.12
C PRO A 146 -13.31 7.25 -13.61
N GLY A 147 -13.42 8.43 -14.22
CA GLY A 147 -13.18 8.61 -15.66
C GLY A 147 -11.84 8.06 -16.15
N TYR A 148 -10.77 8.25 -15.37
CA TYR A 148 -9.44 7.74 -15.69
C TYR A 148 -9.36 6.19 -15.75
N ILE A 149 -10.22 5.48 -15.03
CA ILE A 149 -10.34 4.01 -15.16
C ILE A 149 -11.06 3.64 -16.45
N SER A 150 -12.15 4.33 -16.77
CA SER A 150 -12.93 4.10 -17.99
C SER A 150 -12.09 4.36 -19.25
N GLU A 151 -11.25 5.40 -19.24
CA GLU A 151 -10.32 5.73 -20.34
C GLU A 151 -9.25 4.67 -20.59
N CYS A 152 -9.03 3.74 -19.64
CA CYS A 152 -8.13 2.60 -19.85
C CYS A 152 -8.71 1.55 -20.80
N PHE A 153 -9.96 1.68 -21.25
CA PHE A 153 -10.65 0.74 -22.14
C PHE A 153 -10.92 1.35 -23.52
N PRO A 154 -10.87 0.55 -24.60
CA PRO A 154 -11.03 1.05 -25.96
C PRO A 154 -12.45 1.54 -26.28
N CYS A 155 -13.45 1.04 -25.54
CA CYS A 155 -14.84 1.44 -25.65
C CYS A 155 -15.55 1.25 -24.31
N GLU A 156 -16.80 1.69 -24.26
CA GLU A 156 -17.63 1.71 -23.05
C GLU A 156 -17.71 0.34 -22.36
N LEU A 157 -17.63 0.36 -21.02
CA LEU A 157 -17.83 -0.81 -20.17
C LEU A 157 -19.32 -1.03 -19.92
N LEU A 158 -19.77 -2.28 -20.02
CA LEU A 158 -21.15 -2.65 -19.74
C LEU A 158 -21.29 -3.19 -18.31
N PHE A 159 -22.17 -2.55 -17.54
CA PHE A 159 -22.51 -2.94 -16.16
C PHE A 159 -23.86 -3.66 -16.07
N ASP A 160 -24.57 -3.76 -17.20
CA ASP A 160 -25.92 -4.30 -17.29
C ASP A 160 -26.02 -5.77 -16.89
N LYS A 161 -27.23 -6.21 -16.56
CA LYS A 161 -27.50 -7.62 -16.26
C LYS A 161 -27.57 -8.39 -17.56
N THR A 162 -26.51 -9.13 -17.85
CA THR A 162 -26.42 -10.06 -18.97
C THR A 162 -26.68 -11.49 -18.48
N ASP A 163 -27.29 -12.30 -19.33
CA ASP A 163 -27.56 -13.72 -19.08
C ASP A 163 -26.26 -14.54 -19.06
N ARG A 164 -25.23 -14.06 -19.75
CA ARG A 164 -23.89 -14.66 -19.77
C ARG A 164 -22.86 -13.74 -19.15
N ARG A 165 -22.04 -14.31 -18.28
CA ARG A 165 -21.00 -13.58 -17.53
C ARG A 165 -19.69 -14.34 -17.53
N VAL A 166 -18.61 -13.59 -17.50
CA VAL A 166 -17.26 -14.13 -17.26
C VAL A 166 -16.90 -13.85 -15.81
N LEU A 167 -16.51 -14.89 -15.08
CA LEU A 167 -15.97 -14.79 -13.73
C LEU A 167 -14.48 -15.08 -13.75
N VAL A 168 -13.71 -14.34 -12.96
CA VAL A 168 -12.24 -14.42 -12.93
C VAL A 168 -11.77 -14.59 -11.49
N THR A 169 -10.86 -15.54 -11.28
CA THR A 169 -10.17 -15.73 -10.01
C THR A 169 -8.76 -15.17 -10.14
N LEU A 170 -8.42 -14.24 -9.24
CA LEU A 170 -7.16 -13.51 -9.23
C LEU A 170 -6.38 -13.76 -7.94
N GLY A 171 -5.09 -14.02 -8.08
CA GLY A 171 -4.09 -14.01 -7.00
C GLY A 171 -3.41 -12.65 -6.96
N GLN A 172 -3.80 -11.79 -6.02
CA GLN A 172 -3.18 -10.48 -5.80
C GLN A 172 -2.18 -10.55 -4.65
N PHE A 173 -0.99 -10.02 -4.88
CA PHE A 173 -0.01 -9.74 -3.83
C PHE A 173 0.02 -8.24 -3.56
N SER A 174 -0.27 -7.84 -2.32
CA SER A 174 -0.33 -6.44 -1.91
C SER A 174 0.06 -6.30 -0.44
N ILE A 175 0.86 -5.29 -0.11
CA ILE A 175 1.19 -4.87 1.25
C ILE A 175 0.42 -3.59 1.55
N VAL A 176 -0.29 -3.57 2.67
CA VAL A 176 -1.07 -2.41 3.13
C VAL A 176 -0.46 -1.93 4.44
N LYS A 177 -0.09 -0.65 4.52
CA LYS A 177 0.51 -0.04 5.70
C LYS A 177 -0.09 1.34 5.98
N LEU A 178 -0.01 1.74 7.24
CA LEU A 178 -0.31 3.09 7.69
C LEU A 178 1.01 3.77 8.05
N GLU A 179 1.24 4.95 7.49
CA GLU A 179 2.42 5.76 7.72
C GLU A 179 2.03 7.04 8.44
N ARG A 180 2.82 7.41 9.45
CA ARG A 180 2.61 8.65 10.22
C ARG A 180 3.94 9.29 10.51
N ASN A 181 4.02 10.59 10.32
CA ASN A 181 5.21 11.36 10.70
C ASN A 181 5.31 11.40 12.24
N THR A 182 6.50 11.09 12.75
CA THR A 182 6.83 11.19 14.17
C THR A 182 8.10 12.02 14.34
N GLN A 183 8.24 12.70 15.48
CA GLN A 183 9.46 13.41 15.85
C GLN A 183 10.33 12.48 16.69
N LEU A 184 11.51 12.13 16.17
CA LEU A 184 12.51 11.39 16.92
C LEU A 184 13.54 12.37 17.49
N LEU A 185 13.72 12.34 18.81
CA LEU A 185 14.83 13.02 19.48
C LEU A 185 16.07 12.14 19.36
N ILE A 186 17.07 12.59 18.60
CA ILE A 186 18.37 11.93 18.50
C ILE A 186 19.30 12.57 19.54
N PRO A 187 19.77 11.83 20.57
CA PRO A 187 20.74 12.37 21.50
C PRO A 187 22.07 12.61 20.78
N SER A 188 22.56 13.85 20.80
CA SER A 188 23.95 14.14 20.47
C SER A 188 24.77 13.96 21.73
N TYR A 189 25.63 12.94 21.75
CA TYR A 189 26.71 12.91 22.73
C TYR A 189 27.78 13.89 22.28
N ASP A 190 28.30 14.69 23.21
CA ASP A 190 29.48 15.49 22.94
C ASP A 190 30.62 14.52 22.58
N TYR A 191 31.20 14.70 21.41
CA TYR A 191 32.46 14.03 21.07
C TYR A 191 33.44 14.42 22.17
N CYS A 192 33.80 13.48 23.04
CA CYS A 192 34.91 13.66 23.95
C CYS A 192 36.16 13.86 23.09
N LEU A 193 36.54 15.12 22.89
CA LEU A 193 37.84 15.46 22.34
C LEU A 193 38.87 14.84 23.29
N PRO A 194 39.76 13.96 22.82
CA PRO A 194 40.73 13.34 23.70
C PRO A 194 41.57 14.43 24.37
N ASP A 195 41.49 14.55 25.70
CA ASP A 195 42.26 15.53 26.50
C ASP A 195 43.78 15.26 26.48
N LYS A 196 44.21 14.16 25.85
CA LYS A 196 45.62 13.81 25.74
C LYS A 196 46.28 14.70 24.70
N GLU A 197 46.87 15.79 25.17
CA GLU A 197 47.87 16.54 24.40
C GLU A 197 48.95 15.57 23.89
N CYS A 198 49.18 15.57 22.58
CA CYS A 198 50.29 14.82 22.00
C CYS A 198 51.59 15.39 22.58
N ILE A 199 52.28 14.61 23.42
CA ILE A 199 53.64 14.93 23.85
C ILE A 199 54.47 14.98 22.56
N GLY A 200 54.83 16.20 22.14
CA GLY A 200 55.53 16.44 20.89
C GLY A 200 56.76 15.54 20.76
N ALA A 201 57.05 15.12 19.52
CA ALA A 201 58.11 14.18 19.19
C ALA A 201 59.43 14.53 19.90
N GLY A 202 59.75 13.81 20.98
CA GLY A 202 61.14 13.64 21.39
C GLY A 202 61.88 12.83 20.33
N GLU A 203 63.22 12.82 20.36
CA GLU A 203 64.08 12.04 19.45
C GLU A 203 63.90 10.49 19.54
N ASP A 204 62.83 10.02 20.15
CA ASP A 204 62.50 8.61 20.25
C ASP A 204 61.87 8.10 18.95
N ASP A 205 62.36 6.93 18.49
CA ASP A 205 61.86 6.22 17.31
C ASP A 205 60.32 6.09 17.32
N PRO A 206 59.61 6.60 16.29
CA PRO A 206 58.14 6.65 16.26
C PRO A 206 57.50 5.27 16.48
N CYS A 207 58.15 4.19 16.05
CA CYS A 207 57.65 2.82 16.27
C CYS A 207 57.53 2.46 17.77
N LYS A 208 58.47 2.93 18.60
CA LYS A 208 58.44 2.70 20.06
C LYS A 208 57.41 3.59 20.75
N LEU A 209 57.20 4.80 20.26
CA LEU A 209 56.17 5.71 20.76
C LEU A 209 54.77 5.10 20.56
N PHE A 210 54.45 4.67 19.33
CA PHE A 210 53.15 4.05 19.04
C PHE A 210 52.95 2.72 19.78
N SER A 211 54.00 1.93 20.04
CA SER A 211 53.87 0.70 20.84
C SER A 211 53.52 0.92 22.33
N ARG A 212 53.75 2.14 22.86
CA ARG A 212 53.44 2.50 24.25
C ARG A 212 52.05 3.13 24.40
N ILE A 213 51.45 3.57 23.31
CA ILE A 213 50.10 4.13 23.32
C ILE A 213 49.11 2.97 23.17
N HIS A 214 48.42 2.63 24.25
CA HIS A 214 47.31 1.68 24.18
C HIS A 214 46.14 2.32 23.43
N PHE A 215 45.70 1.66 22.36
CA PHE A 215 44.54 2.11 21.59
C PHE A 215 43.28 2.03 22.47
N PRO A 216 42.48 3.10 22.58
CA PRO A 216 41.36 3.16 23.51
C PRO A 216 40.14 2.44 22.92
N VAL A 217 40.19 1.11 22.92
CA VAL A 217 39.11 0.26 22.37
C VAL A 217 37.77 0.57 23.05
N ASP A 218 37.78 0.80 24.36
CA ASP A 218 36.57 1.04 25.17
C ASP A 218 35.88 2.39 24.86
N GLU A 219 36.59 3.35 24.26
CA GLU A 219 35.99 4.63 23.82
C GLU A 219 35.30 4.50 22.45
N PHE A 220 35.72 3.54 21.63
CA PHE A 220 35.12 3.29 20.30
C PHE A 220 34.02 2.22 20.34
N PHE A 221 33.95 1.44 21.41
CA PHE A 221 32.92 0.42 21.64
C PHE A 221 32.26 0.68 23.00
N PRO A 222 31.17 1.46 23.04
CA PRO A 222 30.44 1.73 24.27
C PRO A 222 30.05 0.40 24.95
N PRO A 223 30.13 0.30 26.29
CA PRO A 223 29.80 -0.94 26.99
C PRO A 223 28.33 -1.31 26.79
N ASP A 224 28.06 -2.61 26.61
CA ASP A 224 26.71 -3.20 26.44
C ASP A 224 25.76 -2.97 27.64
N THR A 225 26.22 -2.34 28.71
CA THR A 225 25.48 -2.08 29.95
C THR A 225 24.73 -0.74 29.98
N LEU A 226 24.60 -0.03 28.86
CA LEU A 226 23.66 1.09 28.78
C LEU A 226 22.22 0.54 28.87
N GLU A 227 21.70 0.43 30.09
CA GLU A 227 20.27 0.21 30.31
C GLU A 227 19.52 1.34 29.59
N CYS A 228 18.61 0.96 28.68
CA CYS A 228 17.72 1.90 28.01
C CYS A 228 16.94 2.66 29.10
N PRO A 229 17.13 3.99 29.25
CA PRO A 229 16.45 4.73 30.29
C PRO A 229 14.94 4.70 30.05
N GLU A 230 14.18 4.18 31.03
CA GLU A 230 12.72 4.10 30.96
C GLU A 230 12.04 5.47 31.11
N GLY A 231 12.80 6.56 31.32
CA GLY A 231 12.25 7.90 31.43
C GLY A 231 13.26 9.04 31.39
N TYR A 232 12.74 10.26 31.15
CA TYR A 232 13.48 11.51 30.98
C TYR A 232 14.32 11.95 32.21
N ARG A 233 14.05 11.43 33.41
CA ARG A 233 14.77 11.81 34.63
C ARG A 233 16.09 11.06 34.79
N ASP A 234 16.18 9.84 34.27
CA ASP A 234 17.34 8.96 34.49
C ASP A 234 18.50 9.28 33.54
N THR A 235 18.24 9.97 32.43
CA THR A 235 19.28 10.45 31.50
C THR A 235 20.18 11.54 32.10
N LYS A 236 19.74 12.22 33.17
CA LYS A 236 20.55 13.27 33.81
C LYS A 236 21.53 12.74 34.86
N THR A 237 21.29 11.55 35.40
CA THR A 237 22.09 10.98 36.51
C THR A 237 23.33 10.23 36.04
N ASN A 238 23.37 9.78 34.78
CA ASN A 238 24.51 9.02 34.23
C ASN A 238 25.60 9.92 33.61
N ALA A 239 25.55 11.24 33.85
CA ALA A 239 26.44 12.24 33.27
C ALA A 239 27.31 12.98 34.29
N ASN A 240 27.51 12.41 35.50
CA ASN A 240 28.48 12.86 36.48
C ASN A 240 29.49 11.76 36.80
#